data_AF-A0A9P8E737-F1
#
_entry.id   AF-A0A9P8E737-F1
#
_cell.length_a   1.000
_cell.length_b   1.000
_cell.length_c   1.000
_cell.angle_alpha   90.00
_cell.angle_beta   90.00
_cell.angle_gamma   90.00
#
_symmetry.space_group_name_H-M   'P 1'
#
loop_
_entity.id
_entity.type
_entity.pdbx_description
1 polymer ?
#
loop_
_entity_poly.entity_id
_entity_poly.type
_entity_poly.pdbx_seq_one_letter_code
_entity_poly.pdbx_strand_id
1 'polypeptide(L)'
;MFRNDNSGAYSPLPSFNDRNSEKGSSSPSESSSQFSSAYSASSRWQIDPRTISDATLGLSDGLTVPFALTAGLAALGDAKIVVFAGMAEILAGSISMGIGGYLGASGEAQSAATTKANTIGMVHTSPAETRAAVVSTLECYVSAALLDAVADDITANHDKTIAFLLEHQHRFDSADVSPRLYTSAVCIALGYFLGGLIPGGYGVYSFRVWRREDCTAWREELEE
;
A
#
# COMPACT_ATOMS: atom_id res chain seq x y z
N MET A 1 -20.91 -34.28 -74.82
CA MET A 1 -20.66 -34.93 -73.52
C MET A 1 -20.98 -33.88 -72.46
N PHE A 2 -22.15 -33.87 -71.82
CA PHE A 2 -22.57 -34.71 -70.67
C PHE A 2 -21.44 -34.80 -69.62
N ARG A 3 -21.61 -34.54 -68.33
CA ARG A 3 -22.72 -34.20 -67.43
C ARG A 3 -22.01 -33.82 -66.09
N ASN A 4 -22.32 -32.67 -65.50
CA ASN A 4 -23.05 -32.55 -64.23
C ASN A 4 -22.61 -33.52 -63.12
N ASP A 5 -22.09 -32.97 -62.02
CA ASP A 5 -22.68 -33.03 -60.67
C ASP A 5 -21.59 -32.59 -59.67
N ASN A 6 -21.71 -31.40 -59.06
CA ASN A 6 -22.54 -31.09 -57.87
C ASN A 6 -21.52 -30.90 -56.73
N SER A 7 -21.41 -29.81 -55.98
CA SER A 7 -22.26 -28.70 -55.56
C SER A 7 -21.30 -27.79 -54.77
N GLY A 8 -21.30 -26.47 -54.81
CA GLY A 8 -22.38 -25.54 -55.05
C GLY A 8 -22.31 -24.48 -53.94
N ALA A 9 -21.89 -23.27 -54.34
CA ALA A 9 -22.19 -21.98 -53.71
C ALA A 9 -21.55 -21.69 -52.33
N TYR A 10 -21.26 -20.46 -51.91
CA TYR A 10 -21.97 -19.20 -52.11
C TYR A 10 -21.01 -17.99 -51.99
N SER A 11 -21.35 -16.89 -52.66
CA SER A 11 -20.90 -15.55 -52.33
C SER A 11 -21.86 -14.88 -51.33
N PRO A 12 -21.62 -13.60 -50.96
CA PRO A 12 -21.30 -13.07 -49.63
C PRO A 12 -22.54 -12.89 -48.71
N LEU A 13 -22.37 -12.32 -47.50
CA LEU A 13 -23.34 -11.53 -46.66
C LEU A 13 -23.00 -11.73 -45.15
N PRO A 14 -23.75 -11.17 -44.19
CA PRO A 14 -24.08 -9.77 -43.93
C PRO A 14 -23.75 -9.37 -42.47
N SER A 15 -24.04 -8.10 -42.19
CA SER A 15 -23.99 -7.46 -40.88
C SER A 15 -25.10 -7.93 -39.90
N PHE A 16 -24.95 -7.58 -38.62
CA PHE A 16 -25.89 -7.70 -37.47
C PHE A 16 -26.12 -9.11 -36.89
N ASN A 17 -25.61 -9.45 -35.70
CA ASN A 17 -26.00 -9.05 -34.33
C ASN A 17 -27.25 -9.78 -33.81
N ASP A 18 -27.07 -10.70 -32.85
CA ASP A 18 -27.98 -11.00 -31.71
C ASP A 18 -27.35 -12.13 -30.87
N ARG A 19 -26.98 -11.89 -29.60
CA ARG A 19 -27.79 -12.10 -28.38
C ARG A 19 -28.35 -13.53 -28.19
N ASN A 20 -27.66 -14.25 -27.30
CA ASN A 20 -28.18 -14.80 -26.03
C ASN A 20 -28.22 -16.34 -25.86
N SER A 21 -27.52 -16.79 -24.81
CA SER A 21 -27.84 -17.84 -23.81
C SER A 21 -27.96 -19.34 -24.15
N GLU A 22 -27.13 -20.09 -23.39
CA GLU A 22 -27.39 -21.36 -22.67
C GLU A 22 -26.79 -22.72 -23.15
N LYS A 23 -25.81 -23.17 -22.32
CA LYS A 23 -25.60 -24.51 -21.68
C LYS A 23 -25.14 -25.77 -22.44
N GLY A 24 -24.09 -26.39 -21.87
CA GLY A 24 -23.84 -27.85 -21.82
C GLY A 24 -22.54 -28.33 -22.49
N SER A 25 -21.38 -28.24 -21.83
CA SER A 25 -20.69 -29.33 -21.08
C SER A 25 -19.91 -30.37 -21.90
N SER A 26 -18.56 -30.26 -21.94
CA SER A 26 -17.57 -31.33 -21.65
C SER A 26 -16.14 -30.93 -22.11
N SER A 27 -15.24 -30.67 -21.16
CA SER A 27 -13.76 -30.55 -21.31
C SER A 27 -13.11 -31.98 -21.38
N PRO A 28 -11.80 -32.22 -21.66
CA PRO A 28 -10.56 -31.47 -21.31
C PRO A 28 -9.58 -31.24 -22.51
N SER A 29 -8.54 -30.41 -22.51
CA SER A 29 -7.45 -30.20 -21.54
C SER A 29 -6.64 -28.92 -21.83
N GLU A 30 -6.40 -28.13 -20.78
CA GLU A 30 -5.13 -27.48 -20.34
C GLU A 30 -4.19 -26.85 -21.39
N SER A 31 -3.68 -25.62 -21.30
CA SER A 31 -3.16 -24.89 -20.13
C SER A 31 -2.82 -23.46 -20.59
N SER A 32 -3.39 -22.42 -19.96
CA SER A 32 -2.82 -21.04 -19.88
C SER A 32 -3.79 -19.97 -19.34
N SER A 33 -5.09 -20.26 -19.15
CA SER A 33 -6.08 -19.26 -18.73
C SER A 33 -6.59 -19.38 -17.29
N GLN A 34 -6.00 -20.25 -16.45
CA GLN A 34 -6.50 -20.51 -15.09
C GLN A 34 -5.83 -19.70 -13.97
N PHE A 35 -4.78 -18.92 -14.23
CA PHE A 35 -4.11 -18.17 -13.15
C PHE A 35 -4.87 -16.88 -12.75
N SER A 36 -5.74 -16.35 -13.60
CA SER A 36 -6.36 -15.03 -13.37
C SER A 36 -7.76 -15.06 -12.76
N SER A 37 -8.44 -16.22 -12.73
CA SER A 37 -9.83 -16.30 -12.28
C SER A 37 -10.00 -16.68 -10.79
N ALA A 38 -8.94 -17.15 -10.11
CA ALA A 38 -9.00 -17.51 -8.69
C ALA A 38 -8.83 -16.29 -7.75
N TYR A 39 -8.40 -15.13 -8.26
CA TYR A 39 -8.31 -13.89 -7.48
C TYR A 39 -9.60 -13.04 -7.51
N SER A 40 -10.63 -13.47 -8.25
CA SER A 40 -11.91 -12.76 -8.37
C SER A 40 -13.03 -13.43 -7.56
N ALA A 41 -12.71 -13.92 -6.37
CA ALA A 41 -13.70 -14.32 -5.39
C ALA A 41 -13.25 -13.88 -3.99
N SER A 42 -14.07 -13.00 -3.40
CA SER A 42 -14.00 -12.52 -2.01
C SER A 42 -12.97 -11.43 -1.67
N SER A 43 -13.39 -10.17 -1.77
CA SER A 43 -13.49 -9.33 -0.57
C SER A 43 -14.37 -8.12 -0.84
N ARG A 44 -15.50 -8.02 -0.14
CA ARG A 44 -16.36 -6.83 -0.05
C ARG A 44 -15.77 -5.80 0.94
N TRP A 45 -14.45 -5.80 1.10
CA TRP A 45 -13.67 -4.94 2.00
C TRP A 45 -12.38 -4.60 1.26
N GLN A 46 -12.42 -3.59 0.38
CA GLN A 46 -11.20 -3.00 -0.17
C GLN A 46 -10.59 -2.13 0.92
N ILE A 47 -9.63 -2.70 1.66
CA ILE A 47 -8.85 -1.98 2.66
C ILE A 47 -7.57 -1.53 1.98
N ASP A 48 -7.25 -0.25 2.08
CA ASP A 48 -6.04 0.30 1.49
C ASP A 48 -4.79 -0.35 2.13
N PRO A 49 -3.80 -0.80 1.33
CA PRO A 49 -2.60 -1.45 1.86
C PRO A 49 -1.80 -0.53 2.80
N ARG A 50 -1.89 0.80 2.60
CA ARG A 50 -1.30 1.78 3.51
C ARG A 50 -1.92 1.75 4.89
N THR A 51 -3.24 1.63 5.00
CA THR A 51 -3.92 1.51 6.31
C THR A 51 -3.47 0.26 7.07
N ILE A 52 -3.25 -0.85 6.35
CA ILE A 52 -2.74 -2.10 6.97
C ILE A 52 -1.28 -1.92 7.43
N SER A 53 -0.44 -1.28 6.60
CA SER A 53 0.94 -0.95 6.96
C SER A 53 0.99 -0.06 8.20
N ASP A 54 0.20 1.01 8.21
CA ASP A 54 0.08 1.98 9.30
C ASP A 54 -0.39 1.32 10.61
N ALA A 55 -1.40 0.45 10.52
CA ALA A 55 -1.87 -0.36 11.65
C ALA A 55 -0.75 -1.24 12.21
N THR A 56 0.00 -1.90 11.33
CA THR A 56 1.07 -2.85 11.71
C THR A 56 2.23 -2.11 12.35
N LEU A 57 2.60 -0.93 11.83
CA LEU A 57 3.62 -0.06 12.43
C LEU A 57 3.22 0.37 13.83
N GLY A 58 2.02 0.94 13.99
CA GLY A 58 1.51 1.36 15.30
C GLY A 58 1.44 0.20 16.29
N LEU A 59 0.90 -0.95 15.86
CA LEU A 59 0.78 -2.14 16.70
C LEU A 59 2.14 -2.71 17.14
N SER A 60 3.11 -2.79 16.22
CA SER A 60 4.43 -3.35 16.51
C SER A 60 5.19 -2.48 17.52
N ASP A 61 5.12 -1.16 17.36
CA ASP A 61 5.73 -0.22 18.30
C ASP A 61 4.98 -0.19 19.63
N GLY A 62 3.64 -0.24 19.60
CA GLY A 62 2.79 -0.29 20.78
C GLY A 62 2.96 -1.56 21.60
N LEU A 63 3.39 -2.68 21.00
CA LEU A 63 3.72 -3.90 21.73
C LEU A 63 5.11 -3.85 22.34
N THR A 64 6.09 -3.39 21.56
CA THR A 64 7.51 -3.51 21.93
C THR A 64 7.96 -2.42 22.90
N VAL A 65 7.55 -1.17 22.68
CA VAL A 65 8.02 -0.02 23.48
C VAL A 65 7.51 -0.09 24.93
N PRO A 66 6.19 -0.25 25.19
CA PRO A 66 5.69 -0.38 26.56
C PRO A 66 6.18 -1.67 27.25
N PHE A 67 6.38 -2.76 26.51
CA PHE A 67 6.95 -4.00 27.05
C PHE A 67 8.39 -3.79 27.52
N ALA A 68 9.24 -3.21 26.67
CA ALA A 68 10.63 -2.92 27.02
C ALA A 68 10.73 -1.95 28.20
N LEU A 69 9.88 -0.90 28.22
CA LEU A 69 9.85 0.07 29.30
C LEU A 69 9.42 -0.56 30.64
N THR A 70 8.36 -1.37 30.63
CA THR A 70 7.89 -2.04 31.86
C THR A 70 8.87 -3.11 32.35
N ALA A 71 9.52 -3.85 31.45
CA ALA A 71 10.58 -4.79 31.78
C ALA A 71 11.81 -4.09 32.39
N GLY A 72 12.24 -2.96 31.82
CA GLY A 72 13.32 -2.15 32.36
C GLY A 72 12.99 -1.57 33.75
N LEU A 73 11.74 -1.10 33.93
CA LEU A 73 11.27 -0.57 35.21
C LEU A 73 11.00 -1.64 36.27
N ALA A 74 10.81 -2.91 35.87
CA ALA A 74 10.57 -4.01 36.80
C ALA A 74 11.72 -4.20 37.81
N ALA A 75 12.95 -3.82 37.43
CA ALA A 75 14.12 -3.86 38.30
C ALA A 75 14.06 -2.88 39.49
N LEU A 76 13.22 -1.83 39.43
CA LEU A 76 13.07 -0.85 40.51
C LEU A 76 12.19 -1.33 41.67
N GLY A 77 11.52 -2.48 41.54
CA GLY A 77 10.79 -3.14 42.63
C GLY A 77 9.42 -2.55 42.99
N ASP A 78 9.03 -1.38 42.44
CA ASP A 78 7.70 -0.80 42.65
C ASP A 78 6.77 -1.02 41.44
N ALA A 79 5.84 -1.95 41.60
CA ALA A 79 4.85 -2.28 40.58
C ALA A 79 3.88 -1.14 40.26
N LYS A 80 3.62 -0.21 41.19
CA LYS A 80 2.72 0.93 40.93
C LYS A 80 3.38 1.89 39.95
N ILE A 81 4.67 2.17 40.15
CA ILE A 81 5.44 3.05 39.26
C ILE A 81 5.49 2.46 37.85
N VAL A 82 5.75 1.15 37.73
CA VAL A 82 5.80 0.46 36.43
C VAL A 82 4.48 0.58 35.67
N VAL A 83 3.33 0.41 36.35
CA VAL A 83 2.01 0.51 35.72
C VAL A 83 1.68 1.95 35.29
N PHE A 84 1.90 2.94 36.15
CA PHE A 84 1.65 4.33 35.79
C PHE A 84 2.58 4.82 34.68
N ALA A 85 3.84 4.40 34.69
CA ALA A 85 4.80 4.71 33.64
C ALA A 85 4.42 4.06 32.30
N GLY A 86 4.01 2.79 32.32
CA GLY A 86 3.53 2.11 31.11
C GLY A 86 2.27 2.77 30.51
N MET A 87 1.30 3.16 31.35
CA MET A 87 0.12 3.88 30.88
C MET A 87 0.45 5.25 30.30
N ALA A 88 1.34 6.00 30.96
CA ALA A 88 1.79 7.29 30.48
C ALA A 88 2.49 7.17 29.11
N GLU A 89 3.34 6.16 28.95
CA GLU A 89 4.01 5.85 27.69
C GLU A 89 3.02 5.52 26.58
N ILE A 90 2.03 4.67 26.85
CA ILE A 90 1.02 4.29 25.85
C ILE A 90 0.26 5.53 25.35
N LEU A 91 -0.16 6.42 26.26
CA LEU A 91 -0.88 7.63 25.92
C LEU A 91 0.00 8.63 25.15
N ALA A 92 1.21 8.88 25.64
CA ALA A 92 2.15 9.80 25.00
C ALA A 92 2.57 9.30 23.61
N GLY A 93 2.89 8.01 23.48
CA GLY A 93 3.27 7.37 22.23
C GLY A 93 2.12 7.35 21.21
N SER A 94 0.89 7.06 21.63
CA SER A 94 -0.29 7.07 20.74
C SER A 94 -0.52 8.45 20.14
N ILE A 95 -0.43 9.51 20.95
CA ILE A 95 -0.61 10.90 20.49
C ILE A 95 0.54 11.30 19.55
N SER A 96 1.78 11.02 19.96
CA SER A 96 2.98 11.34 19.20
C SER A 96 2.94 10.69 17.80
N MET A 97 2.66 9.39 17.74
CA MET A 97 2.58 8.66 16.47
C MET A 97 1.38 9.07 15.62
N GLY A 98 0.22 9.36 16.23
CA GLY A 98 -0.93 9.88 15.49
C GLY A 98 -0.62 11.23 14.82
N ILE A 99 0.00 12.15 15.55
CA ILE A 99 0.44 13.44 14.99
C ILE A 99 1.51 13.22 13.92
N GLY A 100 2.48 12.34 14.15
CA GLY A 100 3.54 12.00 13.19
C GLY A 100 2.98 11.45 11.87
N GLY A 101 2.01 10.52 11.94
CA GLY A 101 1.32 9.97 10.77
C GLY A 101 0.55 11.04 10.00
N TYR A 102 -0.16 11.93 10.70
CA TYR A 102 -0.87 13.05 10.07
C TYR A 102 0.08 14.04 9.38
N LEU A 103 1.17 14.44 10.05
CA LEU A 103 2.16 15.34 9.48
C LEU A 103 2.87 14.72 8.27
N GLY A 104 3.21 13.43 8.35
CA GLY A 104 3.81 12.68 7.24
C GLY A 104 2.91 12.68 6.01
N ALA A 105 1.65 12.27 6.18
CA ALA A 105 0.69 12.24 5.08
C ALA A 105 0.34 13.64 4.55
N SER A 106 0.30 14.67 5.41
CA SER A 106 0.15 16.06 4.98
C SER A 106 1.37 16.58 4.19
N GLY A 107 2.57 16.19 4.59
CA GLY A 107 3.80 16.52 3.87
C GLY A 107 3.84 15.88 2.48
N GLU A 108 3.44 14.62 2.36
CA GLU A 108 3.28 13.92 1.07
C GLU A 108 2.29 14.66 0.16
N ALA A 109 1.13 15.07 0.70
CA ALA A 109 0.12 15.82 -0.04
C ALA A 109 0.63 17.17 -0.56
N GLN A 110 1.35 17.92 0.28
CA GLN A 110 1.90 19.22 -0.10
C GLN A 110 3.05 19.08 -1.11
N SER A 111 3.89 18.06 -0.95
CA SER A 111 4.95 17.71 -1.90
C SER A 111 4.35 17.38 -3.26
N ALA A 112 3.29 16.55 -3.30
CA ALA A 112 2.57 16.21 -4.51
C ALA A 112 2.02 17.45 -5.25
N ALA A 113 1.38 18.37 -4.52
CA ALA A 113 0.86 19.61 -5.08
C ALA A 113 1.96 20.52 -5.65
N THR A 114 3.08 20.62 -4.95
CA THR A 114 4.24 21.45 -5.36
C THR A 114 4.89 20.87 -6.62
N THR A 115 5.11 19.56 -6.65
CA THR A 115 5.62 18.87 -7.84
C THR A 115 4.69 19.07 -9.03
N LYS A 116 3.37 18.91 -8.86
CA LYS A 116 2.40 19.15 -9.94
C LYS A 116 2.49 20.57 -10.49
N ALA A 117 2.56 21.58 -9.61
CA ALA A 117 2.69 22.98 -10.03
C ALA A 117 4.01 23.24 -10.77
N ASN A 118 5.12 22.66 -10.29
CA ASN A 118 6.43 22.78 -10.93
C ASN A 118 6.47 22.11 -12.30
N THR A 119 5.89 20.90 -12.44
CA THR A 119 5.81 20.20 -13.72
C THR A 119 4.99 20.99 -14.75
N ILE A 120 3.84 21.55 -14.34
CA ILE A 120 3.04 22.43 -15.21
C ILE A 120 3.86 23.65 -15.64
N GLY A 121 4.56 24.30 -14.70
CA GLY A 121 5.42 25.45 -14.99
C GLY A 121 6.57 25.13 -15.95
N MET A 122 7.22 23.98 -15.77
CA MET A 122 8.31 23.48 -16.62
C MET A 122 7.82 23.25 -18.06
N VAL A 123 6.65 22.62 -18.23
CA VAL A 123 6.06 22.32 -19.54
C VAL A 123 5.76 23.61 -20.34
N HIS A 124 5.38 24.69 -19.66
CA HIS A 124 5.10 25.99 -20.31
C HIS A 124 6.35 26.87 -20.51
N THR A 125 7.35 26.76 -19.65
CA THR A 125 8.52 27.66 -19.66
C THR A 125 9.70 27.09 -20.46
N SER A 126 9.88 25.77 -20.43
CA SER A 126 11.09 25.10 -20.92
C SER A 126 10.74 23.84 -21.75
N PRO A 127 10.38 23.99 -23.04
CA PRO A 127 10.05 22.84 -23.89
C PRO A 127 11.23 21.89 -24.12
N ALA A 128 12.47 22.41 -24.15
CA ALA A 128 13.68 21.59 -24.29
C ALA A 128 13.92 20.67 -23.08
N GLU A 129 13.74 21.20 -21.86
CA GLU A 129 13.87 20.45 -20.61
C GLU A 129 12.77 19.40 -20.46
N THR A 130 11.54 19.77 -20.85
CA THR A 130 10.39 18.88 -20.88
C THR A 130 10.60 17.69 -21.83
N ARG A 131 11.11 17.94 -23.03
CA ARG A 131 11.46 16.87 -23.98
C ARG A 131 12.52 15.94 -23.39
N ALA A 132 13.57 16.48 -22.79
CA ALA A 132 14.61 15.67 -22.16
C ALA A 132 14.06 14.77 -21.04
N ALA A 133 13.10 15.26 -20.24
CA ALA A 133 12.43 14.46 -19.20
C ALA A 133 11.55 13.34 -19.78
N VAL A 134 10.85 13.59 -20.90
CA VAL A 134 10.05 12.57 -21.59
C VAL A 134 10.96 11.49 -22.20
N VAL A 135 12.04 11.91 -22.87
CA VAL A 135 13.03 10.99 -23.47
C VAL A 135 13.63 10.09 -22.40
N SER A 136 14.12 10.65 -21.29
CA SER A 136 14.72 9.86 -20.19
C SER A 136 13.73 8.89 -19.56
N THR A 137 12.44 9.25 -19.49
CA THR A 137 11.39 8.35 -19.01
C THR A 137 11.12 7.20 -19.98
N LEU A 138 11.22 7.45 -21.30
CA LEU A 138 10.95 6.47 -22.36
C LEU A 138 12.13 5.58 -22.72
N GLU A 139 13.36 5.96 -22.39
CA GLU A 139 14.60 5.20 -22.68
C GLU A 139 14.54 3.75 -22.18
N CYS A 140 13.80 3.48 -21.10
CA CYS A 140 13.64 2.14 -20.55
C CYS A 140 12.59 1.28 -21.30
N TYR A 141 11.71 1.91 -22.08
CA TYR A 141 10.55 1.25 -22.71
C TYR A 141 10.61 1.19 -24.24
N VAL A 142 11.32 2.13 -24.88
CA VAL A 142 11.29 2.32 -26.34
C VAL A 142 12.69 2.20 -26.93
N SER A 143 12.81 1.62 -28.12
CA SER A 143 14.08 1.54 -28.84
C SER A 143 14.54 2.93 -29.31
N ALA A 144 15.86 3.16 -29.36
CA ALA A 144 16.44 4.44 -29.76
C ALA A 144 15.95 4.95 -31.14
N ALA A 145 15.53 4.03 -32.03
CA ALA A 145 15.01 4.37 -33.35
C ALA A 145 13.60 5.00 -33.33
N LEU A 146 12.79 4.74 -32.29
CA LEU A 146 11.43 5.26 -32.14
C LEU A 146 11.32 6.32 -31.02
N LEU A 147 12.33 6.41 -30.17
CA LEU A 147 12.36 7.28 -28.99
C LEU A 147 12.07 8.75 -29.34
N ASP A 148 12.77 9.29 -30.33
CA ASP A 148 12.58 10.69 -30.76
C ASP A 148 11.18 10.94 -31.32
N ALA A 149 10.67 10.03 -32.14
CA ALA A 149 9.35 10.19 -32.76
C ALA A 149 8.21 10.15 -31.72
N VAL A 150 8.32 9.26 -30.73
CA VAL A 150 7.35 9.14 -29.64
C VAL A 150 7.46 10.34 -28.69
N ALA A 151 8.67 10.78 -28.37
CA ALA A 151 8.87 11.96 -27.55
C ALA A 151 8.30 13.22 -28.21
N ASP A 152 8.50 13.40 -29.53
CA ASP A 152 7.92 14.51 -30.28
C ASP A 152 6.38 14.46 -30.34
N ASP A 153 5.78 13.28 -30.50
CA ASP A 153 4.31 13.12 -30.47
C ASP A 153 3.70 13.45 -29.09
N ILE A 154 4.35 13.02 -28.00
CA ILE A 154 3.89 13.31 -26.63
C ILE A 154 4.01 14.80 -26.33
N THR A 155 5.16 15.39 -26.66
CA THR A 155 5.47 16.81 -26.41
C THR A 155 4.70 17.78 -27.31
N ALA A 156 4.10 17.30 -28.41
CA ALA A 156 3.22 18.10 -29.26
C ALA A 156 1.97 18.63 -28.54
N ASN A 157 1.57 18.01 -27.43
CA ASN A 157 0.44 18.46 -26.63
C ASN A 157 0.83 18.59 -25.15
N HIS A 158 0.79 19.81 -24.62
CA HIS A 158 1.15 20.13 -23.24
C HIS A 158 0.32 19.35 -22.21
N ASP A 159 -0.99 19.17 -22.42
CA ASP A 159 -1.85 18.44 -21.48
C ASP A 159 -1.50 16.95 -21.43
N LYS A 160 -1.21 16.34 -22.59
CA LYS A 160 -0.75 14.95 -22.66
C LYS A 160 0.63 14.79 -22.03
N THR A 161 1.51 15.76 -22.22
CA THR A 161 2.86 15.76 -21.63
C THR A 161 2.78 15.84 -20.12
N ILE A 162 1.97 16.75 -19.58
CA ILE A 162 1.76 16.91 -18.13
C ILE A 162 1.18 15.62 -17.56
N ALA A 163 0.14 15.06 -18.17
CA ALA A 163 -0.45 13.80 -17.72
C ALA A 163 0.57 12.65 -17.76
N PHE A 164 1.36 12.54 -18.83
CA PHE A 164 2.40 11.52 -18.97
C PHE A 164 3.47 11.65 -17.90
N LEU A 165 4.02 12.85 -17.68
CA LEU A 165 5.07 13.09 -16.68
C LEU A 165 4.56 12.87 -15.26
N LEU A 166 3.35 13.33 -14.93
CA LEU A 166 2.76 13.10 -13.61
C LEU A 166 2.50 11.61 -13.33
N GLU A 167 2.05 10.86 -14.33
CA GLU A 167 1.77 9.43 -14.20
C GLU A 167 3.07 8.60 -14.15
N HIS A 168 3.98 8.79 -15.10
CA HIS A 168 5.15 7.92 -15.27
C HIS A 168 6.34 8.33 -14.41
N GLN A 169 6.60 9.63 -14.26
CA GLN A 169 7.74 10.10 -13.51
C GLN A 169 7.44 10.16 -12.00
N HIS A 170 6.20 10.50 -11.64
CA HIS A 170 5.84 10.75 -10.25
C HIS A 170 4.84 9.74 -9.66
N ARG A 171 4.34 8.77 -10.45
CA ARG A 171 3.39 7.73 -10.01
C ARG A 171 2.24 8.32 -9.19
N PHE A 172 1.68 9.45 -9.64
CA PHE A 172 0.60 10.10 -8.94
C PHE A 172 -0.68 9.28 -9.02
N ASP A 173 -0.95 8.47 -8.00
CA ASP A 173 -2.27 7.90 -7.79
C ASP A 173 -3.22 9.06 -7.46
N SER A 174 -4.20 9.33 -8.32
CA SER A 174 -5.09 10.52 -8.27
C SER A 174 -6.13 10.46 -7.13
N ALA A 175 -5.75 9.87 -6.03
CA ALA A 175 -6.67 9.19 -5.16
C ALA A 175 -6.86 10.03 -3.88
N ASP A 176 -8.06 10.61 -3.77
CA ASP A 176 -8.57 11.59 -2.79
C ASP A 176 -7.80 11.69 -1.47
N VAL A 177 -6.99 12.74 -1.37
CA VAL A 177 -6.01 12.93 -0.29
C VAL A 177 -6.72 13.21 1.06
N SER A 178 -7.86 13.89 1.06
CA SER A 178 -8.43 14.50 2.27
C SER A 178 -8.95 13.53 3.36
N PRO A 179 -9.81 12.52 3.10
CA PRO A 179 -10.23 11.59 4.15
C PRO A 179 -9.12 10.62 4.56
N ARG A 180 -8.12 10.42 3.68
CA ARG A 180 -7.07 9.41 3.84
C ARG A 180 -5.99 9.78 4.86
N LEU A 181 -5.68 11.08 4.97
CA LEU A 181 -4.71 11.60 5.95
C LEU A 181 -5.11 11.27 7.39
N TYR A 182 -6.38 11.51 7.72
CA TYR A 182 -6.89 11.29 9.08
C TYR A 182 -7.04 9.81 9.40
N THR A 183 -7.47 8.99 8.44
CA THR A 183 -7.63 7.54 8.66
C THR A 183 -6.30 6.85 8.95
N SER A 184 -5.23 7.26 8.27
CA SER A 184 -3.87 6.75 8.53
C SER A 184 -3.42 7.08 9.96
N ALA A 185 -3.43 8.37 10.32
CA ALA A 185 -3.04 8.84 11.65
C ALA A 185 -3.81 8.16 12.80
N VAL A 186 -5.14 8.04 12.65
CA VAL A 186 -6.00 7.37 13.62
C VAL A 186 -5.68 5.88 13.70
N CYS A 187 -5.41 5.23 12.57
CA CYS A 187 -5.08 3.81 12.52
C CYS A 187 -3.76 3.50 13.23
N ILE A 188 -2.71 4.31 13.02
CA ILE A 188 -1.43 4.19 13.71
C ILE A 188 -1.61 4.38 15.22
N ALA A 189 -2.31 5.46 15.62
CA ALA A 189 -2.54 5.78 17.03
C ALA A 189 -3.35 4.69 17.74
N LEU A 190 -4.41 4.17 17.11
CA LEU A 190 -5.19 3.06 17.64
C LEU A 190 -4.40 1.76 17.68
N GLY A 191 -3.59 1.48 16.65
CA GLY A 191 -2.69 0.33 16.62
C GLY A 191 -1.72 0.35 17.81
N TYR A 192 -1.11 1.51 18.06
CA TYR A 192 -0.20 1.71 19.19
C TYR A 192 -0.90 1.56 20.54
N PHE A 193 -2.07 2.21 20.70
CA PHE A 193 -2.86 2.12 21.92
C PHE A 193 -3.30 0.68 22.24
N LEU A 194 -3.82 -0.04 21.23
CA LEU A 194 -4.27 -1.42 21.38
C LEU A 194 -3.10 -2.37 21.62
N GLY A 195 -1.97 -2.19 20.92
CA GLY A 195 -0.74 -2.94 21.16
C GLY A 195 -0.26 -2.78 22.60
N GLY A 196 -0.25 -1.55 23.12
CA GLY A 196 0.17 -1.25 24.48
C GLY A 196 -0.76 -1.79 25.57
N LEU A 197 -2.03 -2.01 25.26
CA LEU A 197 -3.00 -2.57 26.21
C LEU A 197 -2.94 -4.10 26.33
N ILE A 198 -2.38 -4.81 25.35
CA ILE A 198 -2.28 -6.29 25.38
C ILE A 198 -1.43 -6.78 26.58
N PRO A 199 -0.27 -6.18 26.89
CA PRO A 199 0.45 -6.46 28.13
C PRO A 199 -0.37 -6.24 29.41
N GLY A 200 -1.35 -5.33 29.40
CA GLY A 200 -2.21 -5.03 30.55
C GLY A 200 -3.36 -6.02 30.77
N GLY A 201 -3.95 -6.55 29.70
CA GLY A 201 -5.13 -7.43 29.76
C GLY A 201 -4.83 -8.88 30.19
N TYR A 202 -3.71 -9.44 29.72
CA TYR A 202 -3.27 -10.80 30.05
C TYR A 202 -1.94 -10.83 30.83
N GLY A 203 -1.08 -9.84 30.66
CA GLY A 203 0.23 -9.78 31.33
C GLY A 203 0.17 -9.41 32.80
N VAL A 204 -0.90 -8.78 33.31
CA VAL A 204 -1.05 -8.54 34.75
C VAL A 204 -1.23 -9.86 35.53
N TYR A 205 -1.81 -10.89 34.91
CA TYR A 205 -1.86 -12.24 35.49
C TYR A 205 -0.51 -12.96 35.38
N SER A 206 0.22 -12.81 34.27
CA SER A 206 1.55 -13.42 34.09
C SER A 206 2.68 -12.71 34.85
N PHE A 207 2.62 -11.41 35.10
CA PHE A 207 3.65 -10.68 35.86
C PHE A 207 3.63 -11.09 37.34
N ARG A 208 2.46 -11.50 37.85
CA ARG A 208 2.33 -12.07 39.20
C ARG A 208 2.85 -13.51 39.28
N VAL A 209 2.86 -14.24 38.16
CA VAL A 209 3.50 -15.56 38.01
C VAL A 209 5.02 -15.40 37.87
N TRP A 210 5.49 -14.45 37.06
CA TRP A 210 6.93 -14.20 36.84
C TRP A 210 7.65 -13.72 38.12
N ARG A 211 7.00 -12.90 38.97
CA ARG A 211 7.59 -12.50 40.27
C ARG A 211 7.68 -13.66 41.29
N ARG A 212 6.93 -14.76 41.11
CA ARG A 212 6.97 -15.87 42.07
C ARG A 212 8.03 -16.91 41.75
N GLU A 213 8.40 -17.09 40.49
CA GLU A 213 9.23 -18.23 40.08
C GLU A 213 10.71 -17.87 39.93
N ASP A 214 11.07 -16.59 39.73
CA ASP A 214 12.46 -16.22 39.44
C ASP A 214 13.25 -15.67 40.63
N CYS A 215 12.61 -15.25 41.74
CA CYS A 215 13.35 -14.73 42.90
C CYS A 215 14.16 -15.78 43.67
N THR A 216 13.93 -17.07 43.46
CA THR A 216 14.73 -18.15 44.07
C THR A 216 15.88 -18.63 43.19
N ALA A 217 15.84 -18.40 41.87
CA ALA A 217 16.86 -18.88 40.95
C ALA A 217 18.10 -17.96 40.87
N TRP A 218 17.93 -16.65 41.03
CA TRP A 218 19.02 -15.68 40.87
C TRP A 218 19.96 -15.50 42.09
N ARG A 219 19.71 -16.20 43.21
CA ARG A 219 20.50 -16.06 44.44
C ARG A 219 21.58 -17.14 44.63
N GLU A 220 21.49 -18.28 43.94
CA GLU A 220 22.49 -19.36 44.09
C GLU A 220 23.66 -19.27 43.09
N GLU A 221 23.51 -18.56 41.97
CA GLU A 221 24.57 -18.41 40.95
C GLU A 221 25.63 -17.31 41.28
N LEU A 222 25.56 -16.69 42.46
CA LEU A 222 26.51 -15.66 42.90
C LEU A 222 27.34 -16.06 44.14
N GLU A 223 27.26 -17.32 44.59
CA GLU A 223 28.08 -17.88 45.69
C GLU A 223 29.02 -19.04 45.27
N GLU A 224 29.16 -19.35 43.98
CA GLU A 224 30.26 -20.18 43.43
C GLU A 224 31.14 -19.41 42.45
#